data_AF-A0A8C7Z857-F1
#
_entry.id   AF-A0A8C7Z857-F1
#
_cell.length_a   1.000
_cell.length_b   1.000
_cell.length_c   1.000
_cell.angle_alpha   90.00
_cell.angle_beta   90.00
_cell.angle_gamma   90.00
#
_symmetry.space_group_name_H-M   'P 1'
#
loop_
_entity.id
_entity.type
_entity.pdbx_description
1 polymer ?
#
loop_
_entity_poly.entity_id
_entity_poly.type
_entity_poly.pdbx_seq_one_letter_code
_entity_poly.pdbx_strand_id
1 'polypeptide(L)'
;MRRTRGSRNKNQSLPKNEDVESITEWQWQGDGGRWESYPPAACALLDSALSAGTPAVTLNAGPGTAYEVDLKNMVQINPVTKYRRKIRSQTVKPDSLNEAEPQPVQVKEEEEETEEQPVTKKGRGRSKSQAKGQEGNNEVVKTVVMKGRAPVDPECHAKLGKAHVYSEGSIVYDVMLNQTNLQFNNNKFYLIQLLQDDSSKSFSVWMRWGRVGKVGQNSLTACGGDLLKAKDIFKKKFFDKTRNEWEQRGSFVKVAGKYDMVFMDYSTNQKEENTTVVDAATNKRSCKLDPKVQSLLELICDLKAMEECVLEMKFDTRKAPLGKLTSEQIRAGYAALKKIEECLKRKGSSRDLLEACNQFYTRIPHDFGLRPPPVIHTDAELKEKISLLEALSDIQIAVKMVQSSADSEEHPLDRHYHSLKCNLQPLDSTSSEFKVIEKYLQSTHAPTHRDYGMTVLDIFSVDRDGESESFLSDLHNRTLLWHGSRLSNWVGILSKGLRVAPPEAPVTGYMFGKGIYFADMSSKSANYCFANQSNHVGLLLLCEVALGDCHELLDADYEANNLPAGKHSTKGLGQTAPDPKNSVTLDGVTVPMGPGVKTGAANSSGYSLLYNEFIVYSPAQTRMRYLLRIQFNYSSLW
;
A
#
# COMPACT_ATOMS: atom_id res chain seq x y z
N MET A 1 0.77 -99.03 11.52
CA MET A 1 -0.58 -98.81 10.94
C MET A 1 -1.43 -98.02 11.93
N ARG A 2 -2.03 -96.89 11.48
CA ARG A 2 -3.22 -96.15 12.02
C ARG A 2 -3.20 -95.70 13.50
N ARG A 3 -3.69 -94.54 13.94
CA ARG A 3 -4.28 -93.31 13.36
C ARG A 3 -4.29 -92.26 14.51
N THR A 4 -3.79 -91.06 14.21
CA THR A 4 -4.10 -89.67 14.68
C THR A 4 -5.36 -89.40 15.52
N ARG A 5 -5.51 -88.35 16.36
CA ARG A 5 -4.68 -87.28 16.99
C ARG A 5 -5.62 -86.57 18.02
N GLY A 6 -5.11 -86.13 19.17
CA GLY A 6 -5.84 -85.61 20.36
C GLY A 6 -6.65 -84.31 20.13
N SER A 7 -7.83 -84.14 20.75
CA SER A 7 -8.17 -83.89 22.18
C SER A 7 -8.06 -82.40 22.54
N ARG A 8 -9.18 -81.66 22.33
CA ARG A 8 -10.17 -81.18 23.33
C ARG A 8 -9.80 -79.80 23.89
N ASN A 9 -10.51 -78.78 23.42
CA ASN A 9 -10.69 -77.52 24.13
C ASN A 9 -12.15 -77.08 24.00
N LYS A 10 -12.80 -76.81 25.13
CA LYS A 10 -14.16 -76.26 25.20
C LYS A 10 -14.14 -75.02 26.10
N ASN A 11 -14.34 -73.87 25.46
CA ASN A 11 -14.95 -72.61 25.86
C ASN A 11 -14.92 -72.16 27.32
N GLN A 12 -14.20 -71.06 27.56
CA GLN A 12 -14.68 -69.82 28.19
C GLN A 12 -13.69 -68.69 27.83
N SER A 13 -14.16 -67.55 27.28
CA SER A 13 -13.32 -66.39 26.93
C SER A 13 -13.78 -65.13 27.67
N LEU A 14 -12.87 -64.59 28.49
CA LEU A 14 -12.89 -63.27 29.14
C LEU A 14 -11.89 -62.32 28.40
N PRO A 15 -11.90 -61.00 28.64
CA PRO A 15 -12.01 -59.96 27.62
C PRO A 15 -10.72 -59.59 26.88
N LYS A 16 -10.88 -59.06 25.65
CA LYS A 16 -9.84 -58.49 24.81
C LYS A 16 -9.42 -57.11 25.33
N ASN A 17 -8.12 -56.87 25.44
CA ASN A 17 -7.51 -55.54 25.46
C ASN A 17 -7.79 -54.85 24.12
N GLU A 18 -8.23 -53.60 24.16
CA GLU A 18 -8.28 -52.69 23.01
C GLU A 18 -6.87 -52.15 22.73
N ASP A 19 -6.29 -52.54 21.59
CA ASP A 19 -5.10 -51.89 21.05
C ASP A 19 -5.53 -50.57 20.40
N VAL A 20 -5.00 -49.46 20.92
CA VAL A 20 -5.20 -48.10 20.38
C VAL A 20 -4.39 -47.97 19.09
N GLU A 21 -5.07 -47.84 17.94
CA GLU A 21 -4.42 -47.65 16.62
C GLU A 21 -3.66 -46.31 16.55
N SER A 22 -2.35 -46.39 16.32
CA SER A 22 -1.50 -45.23 16.07
C SER A 22 -1.66 -44.74 14.63
N ILE A 23 -1.90 -43.44 14.42
CA ILE A 23 -2.06 -42.85 13.07
C ILE A 23 -0.70 -42.38 12.54
N THR A 24 -0.37 -42.77 11.31
CA THR A 24 0.82 -42.32 10.59
C THR A 24 0.49 -41.05 9.80
N GLU A 25 1.20 -39.97 10.06
CA GLU A 25 1.09 -38.70 9.32
C GLU A 25 2.28 -38.54 8.37
N TRP A 26 2.01 -38.26 7.10
CA TRP A 26 3.03 -38.00 6.09
C TRP A 26 3.22 -36.50 5.88
N GLN A 27 4.48 -36.07 5.73
CA GLN A 27 4.84 -34.67 5.55
C GLN A 27 5.91 -34.50 4.45
N TRP A 28 5.97 -33.32 3.84
CA TRP A 28 6.99 -32.92 2.86
C TRP A 28 7.67 -31.60 3.25
N GLN A 29 8.91 -31.40 2.83
CA GLN A 29 9.71 -30.24 3.20
C GLN A 29 9.51 -29.08 2.21
N GLY A 30 8.97 -27.95 2.68
CA GLY A 30 8.74 -26.72 1.92
C GLY A 30 9.96 -25.82 1.76
N ASP A 31 9.80 -24.75 0.97
CA ASP A 31 10.90 -23.90 0.48
C ASP A 31 11.63 -23.11 1.59
N GLY A 32 11.09 -23.12 2.82
CA GLY A 32 11.72 -22.59 4.03
C GLY A 32 12.22 -23.65 5.01
N GLY A 33 12.35 -24.91 4.58
CA GLY A 33 12.79 -26.04 5.42
C GLY A 33 11.74 -26.58 6.41
N ARG A 34 10.55 -25.97 6.46
CA ARG A 34 9.40 -26.40 7.27
C ARG A 34 8.76 -27.65 6.69
N TRP A 35 8.23 -28.52 7.55
CA TRP A 35 7.49 -29.72 7.14
C TRP A 35 6.00 -29.42 7.06
N GLU A 36 5.38 -29.74 5.93
CA GLU A 36 3.95 -29.56 5.66
C GLU A 36 3.28 -30.92 5.51
N SER A 37 2.11 -31.09 6.12
CA SER A 37 1.38 -32.37 6.08
C SER A 37 0.68 -32.61 4.76
N TYR A 38 0.72 -33.84 4.28
CA TYR A 38 -0.11 -34.27 3.16
C TYR A 38 -1.59 -34.31 3.59
N PRO A 39 -2.54 -34.07 2.66
CA PRO A 39 -3.96 -34.27 2.93
C PRO A 39 -4.24 -35.72 3.38
N PRO A 40 -5.24 -35.98 4.25
CA PRO A 40 -5.53 -37.32 4.77
C PRO A 40 -5.70 -38.40 3.68
N ALA A 41 -6.34 -38.06 2.55
CA ALA A 41 -6.48 -38.97 1.41
C ALA A 41 -5.14 -39.35 0.76
N ALA A 42 -4.17 -38.44 0.73
CA ALA A 42 -2.83 -38.71 0.22
C ALA A 42 -2.00 -39.52 1.24
N CYS A 43 -2.14 -39.25 2.54
CA CYS A 43 -1.53 -40.09 3.59
C CYS A 43 -1.98 -41.55 3.48
N ALA A 44 -3.29 -41.79 3.32
CA ALA A 44 -3.83 -43.16 3.16
C ALA A 44 -3.27 -43.88 1.92
N LEU A 45 -3.06 -43.16 0.81
CA LEU A 45 -2.44 -43.72 -0.40
C LEU A 45 -0.97 -44.06 -0.19
N LEU A 46 -0.22 -43.21 0.52
CA LEU A 46 1.19 -43.45 0.84
C LEU A 46 1.35 -44.61 1.82
N ASP A 47 0.48 -44.72 2.83
CA ASP A 47 0.46 -45.86 3.75
C ASP A 47 0.15 -47.16 3.01
N SER A 48 -0.88 -47.18 2.16
CA SER A 48 -1.23 -48.35 1.36
C SER A 48 -0.08 -48.78 0.43
N ALA A 49 0.62 -47.82 -0.17
CA ALA A 49 1.74 -48.10 -1.07
C ALA A 49 2.99 -48.59 -0.32
N LEU A 50 3.27 -48.03 0.86
CA LEU A 50 4.36 -48.48 1.73
C LEU A 50 4.09 -49.91 2.21
N SER A 51 2.86 -50.22 2.65
CA SER A 51 2.46 -51.57 3.06
C SER A 51 2.49 -52.58 1.91
N ALA A 52 2.19 -52.14 0.68
CA ALA A 52 2.26 -52.97 -0.52
C ALA A 52 3.69 -53.09 -1.11
N GLY A 53 4.69 -52.42 -0.53
CA GLY A 53 6.07 -52.42 -1.04
C GLY A 53 6.23 -51.73 -2.40
N THR A 54 5.32 -50.82 -2.75
CA THR A 54 5.35 -50.11 -4.03
C THR A 54 6.41 -49.01 -3.98
N PRO A 55 7.36 -48.94 -4.94
CA PRO A 55 8.50 -48.02 -4.85
C PRO A 55 8.13 -46.55 -5.13
N ALA A 56 7.03 -46.29 -5.85
CA ALA A 56 6.58 -44.95 -6.18
C ALA A 56 5.05 -44.81 -6.28
N VAL A 57 4.52 -43.63 -5.95
CA VAL A 57 3.08 -43.31 -5.96
C VAL A 57 2.85 -41.96 -6.62
N THR A 58 1.82 -41.84 -7.46
CA THR A 58 1.42 -40.52 -7.99
C THR A 58 0.30 -39.92 -7.13
N LEU A 59 0.53 -38.72 -6.60
CA LEU A 59 -0.44 -37.96 -5.79
C LEU A 59 -1.00 -36.78 -6.57
N ASN A 60 -2.32 -36.62 -6.55
CA ASN A 60 -3.01 -35.47 -7.13
C ASN A 60 -3.35 -34.45 -6.03
N ALA A 61 -2.62 -33.33 -5.98
CA ALA A 61 -2.90 -32.26 -5.03
C ALA A 61 -3.57 -31.08 -5.76
N GLY A 62 -4.90 -31.15 -5.92
CA GLY A 62 -5.70 -30.06 -6.49
C GLY A 62 -5.50 -29.82 -8.00
N PRO A 63 -6.15 -28.78 -8.58
CA PRO A 63 -6.20 -28.60 -10.03
C PRO A 63 -4.83 -28.21 -10.57
N GLY A 64 -4.16 -29.17 -11.23
CA GLY A 64 -3.10 -28.89 -12.19
C GLY A 64 -1.67 -29.36 -11.87
N THR A 65 -1.39 -30.07 -10.77
CA THR A 65 -0.05 -30.68 -10.61
C THR A 65 -0.12 -32.02 -9.87
N ALA A 66 0.09 -33.11 -10.62
CA ALA A 66 0.37 -34.42 -10.06
C ALA A 66 1.84 -34.51 -9.64
N TYR A 67 2.11 -35.10 -8.49
CA TYR A 67 3.46 -35.31 -7.97
C TYR A 67 3.78 -36.81 -7.95
N GLU A 68 5.01 -37.17 -8.31
CA GLU A 68 5.51 -38.54 -8.18
C GLU A 68 6.29 -38.66 -6.87
N VAL A 69 5.83 -39.51 -5.96
CA VAL A 69 6.47 -39.76 -4.67
C VAL A 69 7.27 -41.05 -4.75
N ASP A 70 8.59 -40.95 -4.62
CA ASP A 70 9.52 -42.06 -4.51
C ASP A 70 9.68 -42.43 -3.03
N LEU A 71 9.05 -43.54 -2.63
CA LEU A 71 9.06 -44.03 -1.26
C LEU A 71 10.37 -44.71 -0.89
N LYS A 72 11.20 -45.11 -1.87
CA LYS A 72 12.52 -45.69 -1.61
C LYS A 72 13.52 -44.61 -1.21
N ASN A 73 13.47 -43.46 -1.89
CA ASN A 73 14.38 -42.35 -1.66
C ASN A 73 13.78 -41.26 -0.75
N MET A 74 12.52 -41.43 -0.31
CA MET A 74 11.78 -40.49 0.54
C MET A 74 11.77 -39.07 -0.05
N VAL A 75 11.42 -38.96 -1.33
CA VAL A 75 11.28 -37.68 -2.03
C VAL A 75 10.01 -37.61 -2.87
N GLN A 76 9.40 -36.44 -2.96
CA GLN A 76 8.42 -36.11 -3.98
C GLN A 76 9.07 -35.35 -5.13
N ILE A 77 8.63 -35.61 -6.36
CA ILE A 77 9.20 -35.12 -7.60
C ILE A 77 8.09 -34.46 -8.41
N ASN A 78 8.31 -33.21 -8.83
CA ASN A 78 7.45 -32.58 -9.82
C ASN A 78 7.81 -33.14 -11.21
N PRO A 79 6.88 -33.77 -11.95
CA PRO A 79 7.19 -34.43 -13.21
C PRO A 79 7.59 -33.45 -14.33
N VAL A 80 7.15 -32.19 -14.23
CA VAL A 80 7.41 -31.11 -15.21
C VAL A 80 8.74 -30.43 -14.95
N THR A 81 8.99 -29.97 -13.71
CA THR A 81 10.20 -29.21 -13.37
C THR A 81 11.37 -30.07 -12.91
N LYS A 82 11.13 -31.37 -12.65
CA LYS A 82 12.07 -32.33 -12.04
C LYS A 82 12.58 -31.93 -10.65
N TYR A 83 11.99 -30.89 -10.05
CA TYR A 83 12.32 -30.43 -8.70
C TYR A 83 11.92 -31.49 -7.66
N ARG A 84 12.79 -31.71 -6.67
CA ARG A 84 12.64 -32.76 -5.64
C ARG A 84 12.51 -32.14 -4.26
N ARG A 85 11.58 -32.65 -3.44
CA ARG A 85 11.43 -32.27 -2.03
C ARG A 85 11.47 -33.52 -1.15
N LYS A 86 12.08 -33.41 0.03
CA LYS A 86 12.13 -34.53 1.00
C LYS A 86 10.75 -34.79 1.59
N ILE A 87 10.46 -36.05 1.88
CA ILE A 87 9.25 -36.47 2.58
C ILE A 87 9.61 -37.30 3.81
N ARG A 88 8.71 -37.37 4.80
CA ARG A 88 8.85 -38.19 6.00
C ARG A 88 7.49 -38.70 6.47
N SER A 89 7.48 -39.82 7.18
CA SER A 89 6.34 -40.29 7.97
C SER A 89 6.62 -40.11 9.47
N GLN A 90 5.60 -39.75 10.23
CA GLN A 90 5.66 -39.60 11.68
C GLN A 90 4.42 -40.25 12.32
N THR A 91 4.62 -41.07 13.35
CA THR A 91 3.52 -41.67 14.11
C THR A 91 3.05 -40.69 15.18
N VAL A 92 1.76 -40.35 15.19
CA VAL A 92 1.15 -39.39 16.12
C VAL A 92 0.08 -40.10 16.97
N LYS A 93 0.02 -39.78 18.27
CA LYS A 93 -1.02 -40.29 19.19
C LYS A 93 -2.26 -39.39 19.15
N PRO A 94 -3.49 -39.95 19.14
CA PRO A 94 -4.70 -39.15 19.03
C PRO A 94 -5.10 -38.64 20.41
N ASP A 95 -4.64 -37.44 20.80
CA ASP A 95 -5.23 -36.67 21.90
C ASP A 95 -4.82 -35.20 21.79
N SER A 96 -5.57 -34.42 20.98
CA SER A 96 -5.71 -32.96 21.17
C SER A 96 -6.63 -32.32 20.11
N LEU A 97 -7.84 -32.82 19.87
CA LEU A 97 -8.89 -32.06 19.17
C LEU A 97 -10.28 -32.56 19.59
N ASN A 98 -10.92 -31.87 20.53
CA ASN A 98 -12.38 -31.72 20.60
C ASN A 98 -12.77 -30.64 21.62
N GLU A 99 -13.37 -29.55 21.14
CA GLU A 99 -14.67 -29.09 21.65
C GLU A 99 -15.28 -28.04 20.71
N ALA A 100 -16.50 -28.36 20.25
CA ALA A 100 -17.58 -27.52 19.74
C ALA A 100 -17.99 -27.76 18.26
N GLU A 101 -18.82 -28.77 18.05
CA GLU A 101 -19.75 -28.85 16.91
C GLU A 101 -20.95 -27.91 17.11
N PRO A 102 -21.49 -27.31 16.02
CA PRO A 102 -22.89 -26.96 15.91
C PRO A 102 -23.63 -27.93 14.95
N GLN A 103 -24.87 -28.26 15.33
CA GLN A 103 -25.84 -29.09 14.61
C GLN A 103 -26.25 -28.56 13.20
N PRO A 104 -26.80 -29.44 12.33
CA PRO A 104 -26.90 -29.18 10.90
C PRO A 104 -28.15 -28.38 10.51
N VAL A 105 -27.99 -27.43 9.59
CA VAL A 105 -29.09 -26.78 8.86
C VAL A 105 -28.99 -27.20 7.39
N GLN A 106 -30.10 -27.73 6.87
CA GLN A 106 -30.29 -28.25 5.52
C GLN A 106 -29.91 -27.24 4.44
N VAL A 107 -29.03 -27.65 3.52
CA VAL A 107 -28.74 -26.94 2.26
C VAL A 107 -29.46 -27.68 1.14
N LYS A 108 -30.32 -26.94 0.42
CA LYS A 108 -30.86 -27.37 -0.88
C LYS A 108 -29.73 -27.28 -1.91
N GLU A 109 -29.50 -28.38 -2.61
CA GLU A 109 -28.69 -28.45 -3.82
C GLU A 109 -29.40 -27.72 -4.97
N GLU A 110 -28.69 -26.80 -5.64
CA GLU A 110 -29.00 -26.37 -7.00
C GLU A 110 -27.88 -26.91 -7.91
N GLU A 111 -28.30 -27.49 -9.02
CA GLU A 111 -27.56 -28.36 -9.92
C GLU A 111 -26.43 -27.63 -10.68
N GLU A 112 -25.27 -28.29 -10.81
CA GLU A 112 -24.22 -27.96 -11.78
C GLU A 112 -24.66 -28.42 -13.19
N GLU A 113 -24.89 -27.47 -14.11
CA GLU A 113 -24.97 -27.78 -15.54
C GLU A 113 -23.56 -27.89 -16.14
N THR A 114 -23.29 -29.06 -16.69
CA THR A 114 -22.08 -29.46 -17.42
C THR A 114 -21.89 -28.70 -18.74
N GLU A 115 -20.69 -28.14 -18.94
CA GLU A 115 -20.23 -27.57 -20.23
C GLU A 115 -20.07 -28.67 -21.30
N GLU A 116 -20.77 -28.52 -22.44
CA GLU A 116 -20.49 -29.26 -23.68
C GLU A 116 -19.28 -28.68 -24.43
N GLN A 117 -18.33 -29.54 -24.80
CA GLN A 117 -17.24 -29.22 -25.72
C GLN A 117 -17.70 -29.29 -27.19
N PRO A 118 -17.31 -28.34 -28.07
CA PRO A 118 -17.46 -28.53 -29.51
C PRO A 118 -16.24 -29.17 -30.17
N VAL A 119 -16.57 -30.01 -31.13
CA VAL A 119 -15.78 -30.97 -31.88
C VAL A 119 -14.83 -30.34 -32.91
N THR A 120 -13.67 -30.96 -33.04
CA THR A 120 -12.63 -30.75 -34.05
C THR A 120 -13.10 -30.88 -35.51
N LYS A 121 -12.67 -29.97 -36.40
CA LYS A 121 -12.50 -30.28 -37.84
C LYS A 121 -11.15 -29.80 -38.37
N LYS A 122 -10.41 -30.76 -38.94
CA LYS A 122 -9.13 -30.61 -39.64
C LYS A 122 -9.29 -29.90 -40.99
N GLY A 123 -8.38 -28.98 -41.30
CA GLY A 123 -8.09 -28.50 -42.64
C GLY A 123 -6.59 -28.18 -42.77
N ARG A 124 -5.89 -28.91 -43.64
CA ARG A 124 -4.45 -28.76 -43.94
C ARG A 124 -4.19 -27.52 -44.80
N GLY A 125 -3.09 -26.80 -44.56
CA GLY A 125 -2.39 -26.08 -45.64
C GLY A 125 -1.52 -24.87 -45.28
N ARG A 126 -0.20 -25.09 -45.32
CA ARG A 126 0.90 -24.17 -45.70
C ARG A 126 1.45 -23.15 -44.70
N SER A 127 2.72 -23.40 -44.40
CA SER A 127 3.73 -22.60 -43.72
C SER A 127 4.00 -21.24 -44.39
N LYS A 128 4.17 -20.19 -43.57
CA LYS A 128 5.19 -19.15 -43.76
C LYS A 128 5.49 -18.45 -42.43
N SER A 129 6.77 -18.32 -42.17
CA SER A 129 7.46 -17.70 -41.04
C SER A 129 7.21 -16.19 -40.93
N GLN A 130 6.95 -15.67 -39.72
CA GLN A 130 7.39 -14.32 -39.33
C GLN A 130 7.36 -14.12 -37.80
N ALA A 131 8.29 -13.26 -37.37
CA ALA A 131 8.78 -12.97 -36.03
C ALA A 131 7.71 -12.80 -34.92
N LYS A 132 8.00 -13.37 -33.74
CA LYS A 132 7.32 -13.04 -32.48
C LYS A 132 7.83 -11.68 -31.97
N GLY A 133 7.02 -10.64 -32.17
CA GLY A 133 7.05 -9.46 -31.31
C GLY A 133 6.44 -9.81 -29.95
N GLN A 134 7.09 -9.39 -28.87
CA GLN A 134 6.50 -9.41 -27.54
C GLN A 134 5.31 -8.45 -27.51
N GLU A 135 4.09 -8.97 -27.40
CA GLU A 135 2.92 -8.18 -27.03
C GLU A 135 3.07 -7.81 -25.55
N GLY A 136 3.57 -6.59 -25.32
CA GLY A 136 3.44 -5.90 -24.05
C GLY A 136 1.98 -5.63 -23.76
N ASN A 137 1.54 -6.02 -22.56
CA ASN A 137 0.20 -5.80 -22.06
C ASN A 137 0.01 -4.29 -21.76
N ASN A 138 -0.23 -3.48 -22.78
CA ASN A 138 -0.63 -2.08 -22.65
C ASN A 138 -2.12 -2.03 -22.26
N GLU A 139 -2.42 -2.16 -20.96
CA GLU A 139 -3.70 -1.71 -20.42
C GLU A 139 -3.74 -0.18 -20.53
N VAL A 140 -4.46 0.30 -21.54
CA VAL A 140 -4.74 1.72 -21.76
C VAL A 140 -5.53 2.27 -20.56
N VAL A 141 -4.95 3.25 -19.89
CA VAL A 141 -5.53 4.06 -18.82
C VAL A 141 -6.90 4.59 -19.26
N LYS A 142 -7.99 4.02 -18.73
CA LYS A 142 -9.34 4.51 -18.99
C LYS A 142 -9.60 5.73 -18.11
N THR A 143 -9.50 6.92 -18.68
CA THR A 143 -10.00 8.16 -18.07
C THR A 143 -11.49 7.97 -17.74
N VAL A 144 -11.83 8.04 -16.45
CA VAL A 144 -13.21 7.84 -15.98
C VAL A 144 -14.07 9.01 -16.45
N VAL A 145 -15.06 8.72 -17.31
CA VAL A 145 -16.04 9.71 -17.77
C VAL A 145 -16.92 10.11 -16.59
N MET A 146 -16.82 11.36 -16.13
CA MET A 146 -17.64 11.89 -15.03
C MET A 146 -18.91 12.52 -15.59
N LYS A 147 -20.07 12.05 -15.13
CA LYS A 147 -21.38 12.70 -15.30
C LYS A 147 -22.11 12.65 -13.95
N GLY A 148 -22.47 13.81 -13.40
CA GLY A 148 -23.03 13.92 -12.04
C GLY A 148 -21.95 13.98 -10.93
N ARG A 149 -22.35 13.81 -9.66
CA ARG A 149 -21.44 13.93 -8.50
C ARG A 149 -20.47 12.75 -8.34
N ALA A 150 -20.90 11.56 -8.73
CA ALA A 150 -20.08 10.35 -8.77
C ALA A 150 -20.05 9.79 -10.19
N PRO A 151 -18.91 9.25 -10.66
CA PRO A 151 -18.82 8.66 -11.98
C PRO A 151 -19.59 7.34 -12.02
N VAL A 152 -20.20 7.07 -13.18
CA VAL A 152 -20.74 5.74 -13.47
C VAL A 152 -19.57 4.77 -13.55
N ASP A 153 -19.71 3.60 -12.94
CA ASP A 153 -18.74 2.53 -13.02
C ASP A 153 -18.41 2.19 -14.49
N PRO A 154 -17.14 2.28 -14.92
CA PRO A 154 -16.75 2.02 -16.31
C PRO A 154 -17.14 0.63 -16.82
N GLU A 155 -17.32 -0.34 -15.92
CA GLU A 155 -17.73 -1.71 -16.23
C GLU A 155 -19.24 -1.83 -16.56
N CYS A 156 -20.04 -0.78 -16.31
CA CYS A 156 -21.44 -0.72 -16.70
C CYS A 156 -21.59 -0.25 -18.15
N HIS A 157 -21.07 -1.02 -19.12
CA HIS A 157 -21.02 -0.64 -20.54
C HIS A 157 -22.39 -0.21 -21.12
N ALA A 158 -23.48 -0.78 -20.61
CA ALA A 158 -24.85 -0.45 -21.06
C ALA A 158 -25.29 0.99 -20.71
N LYS A 159 -24.75 1.55 -19.62
CA LYS A 159 -25.14 2.86 -19.06
C LYS A 159 -24.02 3.90 -19.15
N LEU A 160 -22.80 3.47 -19.45
CA LEU A 160 -21.65 4.37 -19.61
C LEU A 160 -21.93 5.44 -20.67
N GLY A 161 -21.78 6.71 -20.29
CA GLY A 161 -22.06 7.87 -21.15
C GLY A 161 -23.53 8.13 -21.46
N LYS A 162 -24.47 7.29 -20.99
CA LYS A 162 -25.93 7.40 -21.22
C LYS A 162 -26.73 7.65 -19.96
N ALA A 163 -26.10 7.53 -18.81
CA ALA A 163 -26.69 7.71 -17.49
C ALA A 163 -25.70 8.43 -16.57
N HIS A 164 -26.21 8.89 -15.43
CA HIS A 164 -25.42 9.43 -14.33
C HIS A 164 -25.81 8.75 -13.02
N VAL A 165 -24.93 8.81 -12.01
CA VAL A 165 -25.26 8.35 -10.66
C VAL A 165 -26.30 9.28 -10.06
N TYR A 166 -27.41 8.71 -9.59
CA TYR A 166 -28.50 9.45 -8.99
C TYR A 166 -28.08 10.11 -7.66
N SER A 167 -28.55 11.34 -7.47
CA SER A 167 -28.37 12.06 -6.22
C SER A 167 -29.63 12.81 -5.81
N GLU A 168 -29.88 12.89 -4.51
CA GLU A 168 -31.00 13.61 -3.91
C GLU A 168 -30.46 14.58 -2.85
N GLY A 169 -30.51 15.89 -3.14
CA GLY A 169 -29.90 16.90 -2.29
C GLY A 169 -28.38 16.70 -2.17
N SER A 170 -27.88 16.41 -0.97
CA SER A 170 -26.48 16.06 -0.72
C SER A 170 -26.18 14.56 -0.78
N ILE A 171 -27.20 13.72 -0.93
CA ILE A 171 -27.10 12.27 -0.87
C ILE A 171 -26.82 11.72 -2.26
N VAL A 172 -25.62 11.17 -2.46
CA VAL A 172 -25.26 10.43 -3.67
C VAL A 172 -25.52 8.95 -3.44
N TYR A 173 -26.30 8.30 -4.32
CA TYR A 173 -26.60 6.87 -4.24
C TYR A 173 -25.50 6.04 -4.91
N ASP A 174 -24.31 6.14 -4.35
CA ASP A 174 -23.11 5.37 -4.68
C ASP A 174 -22.45 4.91 -3.39
N VAL A 175 -22.03 3.65 -3.34
CA VAL A 175 -21.26 3.13 -2.21
C VAL A 175 -20.31 2.03 -2.62
N MET A 176 -19.05 2.18 -2.21
CA MET A 176 -18.03 1.15 -2.27
C MET A 176 -17.90 0.48 -0.90
N LEU A 177 -18.07 -0.84 -0.87
CA LEU A 177 -17.91 -1.66 0.32
C LEU A 177 -16.69 -2.56 0.18
N ASN A 178 -15.97 -2.78 1.28
CA ASN A 178 -14.80 -3.65 1.32
C ASN A 178 -14.87 -4.62 2.49
N GLN A 179 -14.30 -5.81 2.32
CA GLN A 179 -14.22 -6.82 3.37
C GLN A 179 -12.95 -7.63 3.21
N THR A 180 -12.10 -7.60 4.24
CA THR A 180 -10.90 -8.42 4.30
C THR A 180 -10.95 -9.38 5.49
N ASN A 181 -10.63 -10.65 5.24
CA ASN A 181 -10.37 -11.66 6.24
C ASN A 181 -9.19 -12.52 5.76
N LEU A 182 -8.05 -12.35 6.42
CA LEU A 182 -6.79 -13.00 6.09
C LEU A 182 -6.84 -14.52 6.28
N GLN A 183 -7.55 -15.02 7.30
CA GLN A 183 -7.65 -16.46 7.62
C GLN A 183 -8.22 -17.26 6.45
N PHE A 184 -9.20 -16.69 5.76
CA PHE A 184 -9.91 -17.36 4.67
C PHE A 184 -9.54 -16.80 3.29
N ASN A 185 -8.45 -16.03 3.19
CA ASN A 185 -8.03 -15.32 1.97
C ASN A 185 -9.18 -14.55 1.30
N ASN A 186 -10.05 -13.96 2.12
CA ASN A 186 -11.13 -13.12 1.63
C ASN A 186 -10.60 -11.69 1.54
N ASN A 187 -10.51 -11.16 0.33
CA ASN A 187 -10.27 -9.75 0.09
C ASN A 187 -11.26 -9.32 -0.99
N LYS A 188 -12.45 -8.88 -0.57
CA LYS A 188 -13.64 -8.75 -1.43
C LYS A 188 -14.19 -7.35 -1.40
N PHE A 189 -14.76 -6.92 -2.53
CA PHE A 189 -15.51 -5.67 -2.62
C PHE A 189 -16.95 -5.87 -3.05
N TYR A 190 -17.74 -4.84 -2.84
CA TYR A 190 -19.10 -4.72 -3.35
C TYR A 190 -19.41 -3.25 -3.65
N LEU A 191 -19.57 -2.90 -4.92
CA LEU A 191 -20.04 -1.61 -5.40
C LEU A 191 -21.55 -1.64 -5.61
N ILE A 192 -22.25 -0.59 -5.22
CA ILE A 192 -23.68 -0.38 -5.49
C ILE A 192 -23.86 1.05 -6.02
N GLN A 193 -24.49 1.19 -7.18
CA GLN A 193 -24.83 2.47 -7.79
C GLN A 193 -26.31 2.51 -8.19
N LEU A 194 -27.02 3.58 -7.84
CA LEU A 194 -28.32 3.89 -8.43
C LEU A 194 -28.05 4.83 -9.62
N LEU A 195 -28.39 4.39 -10.82
CA LEU A 195 -28.18 5.11 -12.07
C LEU A 195 -29.52 5.66 -12.59
N GLN A 196 -29.49 6.89 -13.10
CA GLN A 196 -30.59 7.49 -13.83
C GLN A 196 -30.14 7.80 -15.26
N ASP A 197 -30.94 7.40 -16.24
CA ASP A 197 -30.66 7.68 -17.65
C ASP A 197 -30.71 9.19 -17.94
N ASP A 198 -29.86 9.67 -18.84
CA ASP A 198 -29.79 11.09 -19.19
C ASP A 198 -30.98 11.50 -20.08
N SER A 199 -31.39 10.59 -20.98
CA SER A 199 -32.45 10.83 -21.96
C SER A 199 -33.86 10.63 -21.42
N SER A 200 -34.02 9.98 -20.26
CA SER A 200 -35.32 9.64 -19.69
C SER A 200 -35.24 9.52 -18.17
N LYS A 201 -36.37 9.69 -17.48
CA LYS A 201 -36.45 9.43 -16.03
C LYS A 201 -36.53 7.93 -15.74
N SER A 202 -35.63 7.14 -16.32
CA SER A 202 -35.53 5.70 -16.12
C SER A 202 -34.38 5.39 -15.16
N PHE A 203 -34.63 4.54 -14.17
CA PHE A 203 -33.70 4.22 -13.10
C PHE A 203 -33.23 2.77 -13.21
N SER A 204 -32.00 2.52 -12.79
CA SER A 204 -31.42 1.17 -12.70
C SER A 204 -30.50 1.07 -11.49
N VAL A 205 -30.46 -0.09 -10.84
CA VAL A 205 -29.47 -0.36 -9.79
C VAL A 205 -28.37 -1.23 -10.37
N TRP A 206 -27.16 -0.70 -10.39
CA TRP A 206 -25.94 -1.39 -10.77
C TRP A 206 -25.25 -1.92 -9.53
N MET A 207 -24.82 -3.18 -9.57
CA MET A 207 -24.02 -3.80 -8.52
C MET A 207 -22.83 -4.52 -9.15
N ARG A 208 -21.65 -4.43 -8.53
CA ARG A 208 -20.46 -5.16 -8.95
C ARG A 208 -19.69 -5.68 -7.74
N TRP A 209 -19.27 -6.93 -7.76
CA TRP A 209 -18.62 -7.56 -6.62
C TRP A 209 -17.59 -8.60 -7.05
N GLY A 210 -16.62 -8.85 -6.19
CA GLY A 210 -15.58 -9.83 -6.48
C GLY A 210 -14.37 -9.67 -5.59
N ARG A 211 -13.24 -10.19 -6.06
CA ARG A 211 -11.95 -10.05 -5.37
C ARG A 211 -11.33 -8.67 -5.62
N VAL A 212 -10.61 -8.14 -4.63
CA VAL A 212 -9.81 -6.92 -4.77
C VAL A 212 -8.70 -7.09 -5.80
N GLY A 213 -8.55 -6.10 -6.67
CA GLY A 213 -7.70 -6.20 -7.85
C GLY A 213 -8.27 -6.87 -9.10
N LYS A 214 -9.54 -7.30 -9.10
CA LYS A 214 -10.18 -7.98 -10.24
C LYS A 214 -11.52 -7.32 -10.58
N VAL A 215 -11.95 -7.48 -11.84
CA VAL A 215 -13.20 -6.87 -12.36
C VAL A 215 -14.43 -7.33 -11.57
N GLY A 216 -14.50 -8.64 -11.28
CA GLY A 216 -15.61 -9.25 -10.53
C GLY A 216 -16.83 -9.60 -11.40
N GLN A 217 -17.89 -10.04 -10.74
CA GLN A 217 -19.23 -10.25 -11.31
C GLN A 217 -20.05 -8.96 -11.16
N ASN A 218 -21.08 -8.80 -11.99
CA ASN A 218 -21.95 -7.63 -11.95
C ASN A 218 -23.41 -7.98 -12.20
N SER A 219 -24.30 -7.04 -11.89
CA SER A 219 -25.72 -7.10 -12.22
C SER A 219 -26.28 -5.70 -12.44
N LEU A 220 -27.09 -5.53 -13.49
CA LEU A 220 -27.85 -4.31 -13.75
C LEU A 220 -29.35 -4.61 -13.65
N THR A 221 -30.02 -4.04 -12.65
CA THR A 221 -31.47 -4.21 -12.46
C THR A 221 -32.22 -2.97 -12.91
N ALA A 222 -32.92 -3.06 -14.04
CA ALA A 222 -33.76 -1.98 -14.54
C ALA A 222 -35.04 -1.81 -13.69
N CYS A 223 -35.36 -0.56 -13.34
CA CYS A 223 -36.55 -0.20 -12.56
C CYS A 223 -37.55 0.65 -13.37
N GLY A 224 -37.22 1.02 -14.61
CA GLY A 224 -38.05 1.92 -15.41
C GLY A 224 -38.23 3.26 -14.70
N GLY A 225 -39.41 3.86 -14.78
CA GLY A 225 -39.71 5.13 -14.11
C GLY A 225 -39.82 5.09 -12.58
N ASP A 226 -39.71 3.91 -11.96
CA ASP A 226 -39.95 3.71 -10.53
C ASP A 226 -38.70 3.96 -9.68
N LEU A 227 -38.52 5.22 -9.27
CA LEU A 227 -37.43 5.64 -8.39
C LEU A 227 -37.52 4.99 -7.00
N LEU A 228 -38.72 4.79 -6.46
CA LEU A 228 -38.88 4.23 -5.11
C LEU A 228 -38.40 2.79 -5.07
N LYS A 229 -38.79 1.99 -6.07
CA LYS A 229 -38.29 0.62 -6.24
C LYS A 229 -36.77 0.58 -6.39
N ALA A 230 -36.17 1.48 -7.17
CA ALA A 230 -34.72 1.55 -7.32
C ALA A 230 -34.02 1.88 -5.98
N LYS A 231 -34.56 2.84 -5.21
CA LYS A 231 -34.07 3.17 -3.87
C LYS A 231 -34.20 2.00 -2.92
N ASP A 232 -35.32 1.28 -2.92
CA ASP A 232 -35.54 0.13 -2.03
C ASP A 232 -34.58 -1.02 -2.32
N ILE A 233 -34.33 -1.33 -3.60
CA ILE A 233 -33.33 -2.34 -4.00
C ILE A 233 -31.94 -1.94 -3.51
N PHE A 234 -31.56 -0.67 -3.70
CA PHE A 234 -30.29 -0.13 -3.25
C PHE A 234 -30.13 -0.26 -1.73
N LYS A 235 -31.09 0.26 -0.96
CA LYS A 235 -31.07 0.28 0.50
C LYS A 235 -31.10 -1.13 1.08
N LYS A 236 -31.96 -2.00 0.56
CA LYS A 236 -32.03 -3.41 0.96
C LYS A 236 -30.69 -4.10 0.75
N LYS A 237 -30.06 -3.91 -0.41
CA LYS A 237 -28.74 -4.50 -0.67
C LYS A 237 -27.67 -3.95 0.27
N PHE A 238 -27.66 -2.64 0.50
CA PHE A 238 -26.75 -2.01 1.44
C PHE A 238 -26.91 -2.61 2.85
N PHE A 239 -28.14 -2.71 3.35
CA PHE A 239 -28.45 -3.31 4.65
C PHE A 239 -28.06 -4.79 4.72
N ASP A 240 -28.35 -5.59 3.68
CA ASP A 240 -27.98 -7.02 3.64
C ASP A 240 -26.45 -7.23 3.81
N LYS A 241 -25.66 -6.36 3.17
CA LYS A 241 -24.20 -6.44 3.12
C LYS A 241 -23.51 -5.81 4.33
N THR A 242 -24.11 -4.81 4.96
CA THR A 242 -23.49 -4.02 6.02
C THR A 242 -24.17 -4.14 7.39
N ARG A 243 -25.44 -4.53 7.43
CA ARG A 243 -26.34 -4.45 8.60
C ARG A 243 -26.52 -3.02 9.15
N ASN A 244 -26.33 -2.01 8.31
CA ASN A 244 -26.59 -0.61 8.63
C ASN A 244 -27.69 -0.07 7.70
N GLU A 245 -28.51 0.84 8.21
CA GLU A 245 -29.51 1.54 7.41
C GLU A 245 -28.84 2.63 6.56
N TRP A 246 -29.26 2.78 5.30
CA TRP A 246 -28.66 3.74 4.37
C TRP A 246 -28.83 5.20 4.81
N GLU A 247 -29.99 5.51 5.40
CA GLU A 247 -30.32 6.83 5.94
C GLU A 247 -29.39 7.20 7.10
N GLN A 248 -28.91 6.22 7.86
CA GLN A 248 -28.04 6.38 9.02
C GLN A 248 -26.56 6.14 8.69
N ARG A 249 -26.17 6.13 7.41
CA ARG A 249 -24.79 5.89 6.97
C ARG A 249 -23.77 6.90 7.54
N GLY A 250 -24.21 8.09 7.96
CA GLY A 250 -23.34 9.07 8.64
C GLY A 250 -22.84 8.59 10.01
N SER A 251 -23.55 7.65 10.64
CA SER A 251 -23.19 6.99 11.89
C SER A 251 -22.91 5.49 11.67
N PHE A 252 -22.31 5.14 10.53
CA PHE A 252 -22.01 3.75 10.17
C PHE A 252 -21.18 3.04 11.24
N VAL A 253 -21.59 1.82 11.61
CA VAL A 253 -20.84 0.96 12.54
C VAL A 253 -20.50 -0.36 11.86
N LYS A 254 -19.21 -0.70 11.83
CA LYS A 254 -18.73 -1.97 11.31
C LYS A 254 -19.30 -3.15 12.11
N VAL A 255 -19.99 -4.06 11.43
CA VAL A 255 -20.46 -5.35 12.02
C VAL A 255 -19.51 -6.49 11.66
N ALA A 256 -19.12 -7.32 12.62
CA ALA A 256 -18.26 -8.48 12.39
C ALA A 256 -18.81 -9.41 11.29
N GLY A 257 -17.94 -9.93 10.43
CA GLY A 257 -18.33 -10.83 9.33
C GLY A 257 -19.11 -10.18 8.17
N LYS A 258 -19.42 -8.88 8.24
CA LYS A 258 -20.06 -8.12 7.15
C LYS A 258 -19.07 -7.26 6.39
N TYR A 259 -19.53 -6.50 5.38
CA TYR A 259 -18.68 -5.52 4.71
C TYR A 259 -18.48 -4.27 5.57
N ASP A 260 -17.43 -3.51 5.32
CA ASP A 260 -17.20 -2.14 5.79
C ASP A 260 -17.48 -1.16 4.65
N MET A 261 -17.76 0.09 5.00
CA MET A 261 -17.95 1.18 4.04
C MET A 261 -16.63 1.90 3.80
N VAL A 262 -16.27 2.14 2.54
CA VAL A 262 -15.13 2.99 2.17
C VAL A 262 -15.68 4.38 1.86
N PHE A 263 -15.34 5.37 2.69
CA PHE A 263 -15.83 6.73 2.53
C PHE A 263 -15.13 7.44 1.37
N MET A 264 -15.91 7.72 0.31
CA MET A 264 -15.47 8.44 -0.88
C MET A 264 -16.02 9.87 -0.87
N ASP A 265 -15.18 10.84 -1.23
CA ASP A 265 -15.54 12.24 -1.41
C ASP A 265 -15.98 12.48 -2.86
N TYR A 266 -17.26 12.75 -3.04
CA TYR A 266 -17.88 13.16 -4.31
C TYR A 266 -18.35 14.62 -4.27
N SER A 267 -17.94 15.39 -3.26
CA SER A 267 -18.46 16.74 -3.01
C SER A 267 -17.88 17.81 -3.92
N THR A 268 -16.83 17.51 -4.71
CA THR A 268 -16.04 18.53 -5.41
C THR A 268 -16.41 18.84 -6.86
N ASN A 269 -17.35 18.15 -7.51
CA ASN A 269 -17.54 18.32 -8.96
C ASN A 269 -18.98 18.69 -9.32
N GLN A 270 -19.36 19.96 -9.10
CA GLN A 270 -20.46 20.55 -9.87
C GLN A 270 -19.88 21.02 -11.21
N LYS A 271 -20.25 20.29 -12.28
CA LYS A 271 -20.02 20.57 -13.71
C LYS A 271 -18.64 20.24 -14.27
N GLU A 272 -18.55 19.06 -14.88
CA GLU A 272 -17.86 18.92 -16.17
C GLU A 272 -18.83 18.20 -17.11
N GLU A 273 -19.43 18.94 -18.04
CA GLU A 273 -20.06 18.35 -19.22
C GLU A 273 -18.92 17.92 -20.18
N ASN A 274 -18.86 16.63 -20.50
CA ASN A 274 -18.21 16.03 -21.65
C ASN A 274 -16.85 16.63 -22.09
N THR A 275 -15.75 16.19 -21.48
CA THR A 275 -14.45 16.24 -22.16
C THR A 275 -14.23 14.93 -22.91
N THR A 276 -14.91 14.76 -24.05
CA THR A 276 -14.34 13.98 -25.14
C THR A 276 -13.05 14.67 -25.57
N VAL A 277 -11.98 13.88 -25.70
CA VAL A 277 -10.66 14.24 -26.22
C VAL A 277 -10.73 15.47 -27.15
N VAL A 278 -10.37 16.64 -26.62
CA VAL A 278 -10.32 17.89 -27.38
C VAL A 278 -8.98 18.00 -28.07
N ASP A 279 -8.97 17.62 -29.34
CA ASP A 279 -8.23 18.39 -30.35
C ASP A 279 -9.03 19.70 -30.55
N ALA A 280 -8.83 20.67 -29.66
CA ALA A 280 -9.43 22.00 -29.77
C ALA A 280 -8.45 23.04 -29.23
N ALA A 281 -7.66 23.58 -30.15
CA ALA A 281 -6.98 24.85 -30.01
C ALA A 281 -8.01 25.93 -29.59
N THR A 282 -8.10 26.18 -28.30
CA THR A 282 -8.77 27.33 -27.69
C THR A 282 -7.69 28.17 -27.05
N ASN A 283 -7.75 29.50 -27.27
CA ASN A 283 -6.78 30.52 -26.88
C ASN A 283 -6.40 30.51 -25.39
N LYS A 284 -5.64 29.53 -24.91
CA LYS A 284 -5.06 29.55 -23.56
C LYS A 284 -3.83 30.45 -23.60
N ARG A 285 -3.79 31.44 -22.69
CA ARG A 285 -2.62 32.34 -22.54
C ARG A 285 -1.34 31.52 -22.39
N SER A 286 -0.21 32.02 -22.88
CA SER A 286 1.09 31.37 -22.65
C SER A 286 1.42 31.37 -21.16
N CYS A 287 2.04 30.28 -20.69
CA CYS A 287 2.57 30.18 -19.34
C CYS A 287 3.56 31.33 -19.06
N LYS A 288 3.48 31.95 -17.88
CA LYS A 288 4.35 33.07 -17.49
C LYS A 288 5.51 32.65 -16.60
N LEU A 289 5.51 31.41 -16.13
CA LEU A 289 6.51 30.87 -15.22
C LEU A 289 7.84 30.61 -15.95
N ASP A 290 8.93 30.63 -15.20
CA ASP A 290 10.24 30.21 -15.70
C ASP A 290 10.18 28.74 -16.20
N PRO A 291 10.83 28.39 -17.34
CA PRO A 291 10.80 27.02 -17.87
C PRO A 291 11.23 25.93 -16.86
N LYS A 292 12.14 26.24 -15.94
CA LYS A 292 12.56 25.32 -14.88
C LYS A 292 11.43 25.07 -13.87
N VAL A 293 10.67 26.11 -13.53
CA VAL A 293 9.49 26.01 -12.65
C VAL A 293 8.38 25.25 -13.36
N GLN A 294 8.15 25.49 -14.66
CA GLN A 294 7.19 24.73 -15.46
C GLN A 294 7.52 23.22 -15.42
N SER A 295 8.76 22.87 -15.72
CA SER A 295 9.24 21.48 -15.70
C SER A 295 9.17 20.84 -14.31
N LEU A 296 9.40 21.62 -13.24
CA LEU A 296 9.22 21.15 -11.87
C LEU A 296 7.73 20.85 -11.57
N LEU A 297 6.82 21.74 -11.97
CA LEU A 297 5.38 21.56 -11.76
C LEU A 297 4.85 20.36 -12.54
N GLU A 298 5.28 20.17 -13.79
CA GLU A 298 4.96 18.98 -14.57
C GLU A 298 5.40 17.70 -13.87
N LEU A 299 6.59 17.70 -13.26
CA LEU A 299 7.12 16.55 -12.51
C LEU A 299 6.28 16.24 -11.26
N ILE A 300 5.92 17.25 -10.46
CA ILE A 300 5.24 17.04 -9.17
C ILE A 300 3.71 16.97 -9.28
N CYS A 301 3.12 17.44 -10.39
CA CYS A 301 1.67 17.41 -10.63
C CYS A 301 1.24 16.28 -11.59
N ASP A 302 2.14 15.35 -11.94
CA ASP A 302 1.79 14.20 -12.79
C ASP A 302 0.94 13.18 -12.02
N LEU A 303 -0.36 13.21 -12.29
CA LEU A 303 -1.34 12.30 -11.70
C LEU A 303 -1.07 10.82 -12.05
N LYS A 304 -0.48 10.53 -13.21
CA LYS A 304 -0.13 9.14 -13.59
C LYS A 304 1.02 8.63 -12.75
N ALA A 305 2.06 9.44 -12.57
CA ALA A 305 3.19 9.10 -11.71
C ALA A 305 2.75 8.90 -10.25
N MET A 306 1.81 9.73 -9.76
CA MET A 306 1.19 9.53 -8.44
C MET A 306 0.42 8.20 -8.35
N GLU A 307 -0.28 7.80 -9.41
CA GLU A 307 -1.03 6.54 -9.47
C GLU A 307 -0.08 5.34 -9.45
N GLU A 308 0.96 5.37 -10.27
CA GLU A 308 2.00 4.34 -10.30
C GLU A 308 2.68 4.18 -8.93
N CYS A 309 2.96 5.29 -8.23
CA CYS A 309 3.56 5.27 -6.90
C CYS A 309 2.70 4.49 -5.88
N VAL A 310 1.39 4.72 -5.82
CA VAL A 310 0.53 4.02 -4.86
C VAL A 310 0.23 2.58 -5.29
N LEU A 311 0.23 2.29 -6.59
CA LEU A 311 0.13 0.93 -7.14
C LEU A 311 1.35 0.08 -6.74
N GLU A 312 2.56 0.67 -6.76
CA GLU A 312 3.78 0.02 -6.28
C GLU A 312 3.62 -0.44 -4.81
N MET A 313 3.01 0.43 -3.99
CA MET A 313 2.69 0.20 -2.58
C MET A 313 1.47 -0.72 -2.34
N LYS A 314 0.92 -1.30 -3.43
CA LYS A 314 -0.20 -2.26 -3.48
C LYS A 314 -1.58 -1.68 -3.14
N PHE A 315 -1.76 -0.37 -3.26
CA PHE A 315 -3.08 0.27 -3.12
C PHE A 315 -3.96 0.02 -4.35
N ASP A 316 -5.26 -0.22 -4.17
CA ASP A 316 -6.20 -0.48 -5.29
C ASP A 316 -6.84 0.83 -5.81
N THR A 317 -6.18 1.47 -6.77
CA THR A 317 -6.63 2.73 -7.39
C THR A 317 -7.91 2.56 -8.23
N ARG A 318 -8.23 1.35 -8.70
CA ARG A 318 -9.46 1.10 -9.46
C ARG A 318 -10.73 1.24 -8.62
N LYS A 319 -10.62 1.03 -7.31
CA LYS A 319 -11.75 1.07 -6.38
C LYS A 319 -11.78 2.31 -5.53
N ALA A 320 -10.61 2.77 -5.14
CA ALA A 320 -10.42 4.04 -4.47
C ALA A 320 -9.58 4.92 -5.41
N PRO A 321 -10.20 5.54 -6.44
CA PRO A 321 -9.50 6.44 -7.32
C PRO A 321 -8.80 7.55 -6.51
N LEU A 322 -7.65 7.98 -7.01
CA LEU A 322 -6.88 9.04 -6.39
C LEU A 322 -7.73 10.28 -6.13
N GLY A 323 -7.54 10.88 -4.95
CA GLY A 323 -8.27 12.08 -4.53
C GLY A 323 -9.69 11.87 -4.03
N LYS A 324 -10.26 10.66 -4.16
CA LYS A 324 -11.60 10.36 -3.66
C LYS A 324 -11.62 9.74 -2.28
N LEU A 325 -10.51 9.16 -1.82
CA LEU A 325 -10.40 8.71 -0.44
C LEU A 325 -10.57 9.92 0.49
N THR A 326 -11.51 9.86 1.43
CA THR A 326 -11.75 10.96 2.38
C THR A 326 -10.63 11.07 3.42
N SER A 327 -10.44 12.27 4.00
CA SER A 327 -9.47 12.46 5.09
C SER A 327 -9.86 11.64 6.33
N GLU A 328 -11.16 11.43 6.55
CA GLU A 328 -11.70 10.53 7.57
C GLU A 328 -11.28 9.08 7.34
N GLN A 329 -11.30 8.60 6.09
CA GLN A 329 -10.86 7.25 5.76
C GLN A 329 -9.35 7.07 5.97
N ILE A 330 -8.53 8.07 5.65
CA ILE A 330 -7.08 8.06 5.91
C ILE A 330 -6.81 8.03 7.42
N ARG A 331 -7.49 8.89 8.21
CA ARG A 331 -7.43 8.87 9.68
C ARG A 331 -7.85 7.52 10.26
N ALA A 332 -8.91 6.92 9.71
CA ALA A 332 -9.39 5.60 10.07
C ALA A 332 -8.35 4.50 9.75
N GLY A 333 -7.55 4.68 8.69
CA GLY A 333 -6.40 3.86 8.35
C GLY A 333 -5.27 3.98 9.39
N TYR A 334 -4.88 5.20 9.77
CA TYR A 334 -3.88 5.44 10.81
C TYR A 334 -4.28 4.80 12.15
N ALA A 335 -5.54 4.98 12.56
CA ALA A 335 -6.07 4.36 13.76
C ALA A 335 -6.01 2.82 13.72
N ALA A 336 -6.18 2.21 12.53
CA ALA A 336 -6.01 0.77 12.37
C ALA A 336 -4.53 0.35 12.46
N LEU A 337 -3.61 1.11 11.86
CA LEU A 337 -2.17 0.88 12.01
C LEU A 337 -1.71 1.02 13.47
N LYS A 338 -2.28 1.95 14.24
CA LYS A 338 -1.97 2.12 15.66
C LYS A 338 -2.33 0.88 16.49
N LYS A 339 -3.45 0.21 16.16
CA LYS A 339 -3.80 -1.07 16.78
C LYS A 339 -2.79 -2.18 16.43
N ILE A 340 -2.28 -2.18 15.19
CA ILE A 340 -1.23 -3.12 14.77
C ILE A 340 0.05 -2.87 15.59
N GLU A 341 0.48 -1.62 15.72
CA GLU A 341 1.61 -1.23 16.58
C GLU A 341 1.45 -1.72 18.02
N GLU A 342 0.27 -1.51 18.64
CA GLU A 342 -0.02 -1.97 19.99
C GLU A 342 0.10 -3.50 20.12
N CYS A 343 -0.34 -4.25 19.10
CA CYS A 343 -0.20 -5.70 19.05
C CYS A 343 1.27 -6.13 18.93
N LEU A 344 2.07 -5.46 18.10
CA LEU A 344 3.50 -5.72 17.94
C LEU A 344 4.28 -5.46 19.24
N LYS A 345 4.00 -4.34 19.91
CA LYS A 345 4.65 -3.96 21.18
C LYS A 345 4.36 -4.92 22.33
N ARG A 346 3.11 -5.38 22.46
CA ARG A 346 2.68 -6.23 23.58
C ARG A 346 3.02 -7.72 23.41
N LYS A 347 3.66 -8.12 22.30
CA LYS A 347 3.67 -9.53 21.84
C LYS A 347 2.25 -10.12 21.92
N GLY A 348 1.28 -9.36 21.41
CA GLY A 348 -0.13 -9.72 21.44
C GLY A 348 -0.39 -11.08 20.81
N SER A 349 -1.56 -11.69 21.09
CA SER A 349 -1.88 -12.97 20.49
C SER A 349 -1.88 -12.85 18.96
N SER A 350 -1.43 -13.91 18.27
CA SER A 350 -1.43 -13.95 16.79
C SER A 350 -2.81 -13.61 16.20
N ARG A 351 -3.88 -13.90 16.95
CA ARG A 351 -5.27 -13.58 16.58
C ARG A 351 -5.57 -12.09 16.61
N ASP A 352 -5.11 -11.35 17.62
CA ASP A 352 -5.36 -9.91 17.74
C ASP A 352 -4.65 -9.13 16.65
N LEU A 353 -3.39 -9.49 16.36
CA LEU A 353 -2.63 -8.90 15.26
C LEU A 353 -3.31 -9.13 13.91
N LEU A 354 -3.82 -10.34 13.70
CA LEU A 354 -4.52 -10.71 12.48
C LEU A 354 -5.81 -9.90 12.29
N GLU A 355 -6.57 -9.69 13.38
CA GLU A 355 -7.78 -8.89 13.35
C GLU A 355 -7.46 -7.40 13.12
N ALA A 356 -6.39 -6.88 13.71
CA ALA A 356 -5.92 -5.53 13.43
C ALA A 356 -5.51 -5.36 11.95
N CYS A 357 -4.83 -6.36 11.36
CA CYS A 357 -4.51 -6.39 9.94
C CYS A 357 -5.76 -6.46 9.06
N ASN A 358 -6.76 -7.29 9.42
CA ASN A 358 -8.06 -7.34 8.73
C ASN A 358 -8.71 -5.95 8.69
N GLN A 359 -8.72 -5.25 9.83
CA GLN A 359 -9.29 -3.90 9.95
C GLN A 359 -8.54 -2.90 9.04
N PHE A 360 -7.21 -2.95 9.01
CA PHE A 360 -6.42 -2.07 8.15
C PHE A 360 -6.71 -2.29 6.66
N TYR A 361 -6.60 -3.54 6.17
CA TYR A 361 -6.83 -3.83 4.75
C TYR A 361 -8.29 -3.68 4.31
N THR A 362 -9.23 -3.80 5.26
CA THR A 362 -10.64 -3.50 5.01
C THR A 362 -10.84 -1.99 4.81
N ARG A 363 -10.16 -1.14 5.59
CA ARG A 363 -10.26 0.31 5.51
C ARG A 363 -9.47 0.90 4.35
N ILE A 364 -8.32 0.33 4.03
CA ILE A 364 -7.41 0.80 3.00
C ILE A 364 -7.28 -0.31 1.95
N PRO A 365 -8.05 -0.23 0.84
CA PRO A 365 -8.09 -1.29 -0.16
C PRO A 365 -6.71 -1.58 -0.76
N HIS A 366 -6.30 -2.85 -0.72
CA HIS A 366 -5.05 -3.31 -1.30
C HIS A 366 -5.27 -4.44 -2.31
N ASP A 367 -4.51 -4.40 -3.41
CA ASP A 367 -4.47 -5.47 -4.40
C ASP A 367 -3.27 -6.41 -4.15
N PHE A 368 -3.58 -7.62 -3.67
CA PHE A 368 -2.61 -8.69 -3.47
C PHE A 368 -2.67 -9.78 -4.55
N GLY A 369 -3.41 -9.54 -5.63
CA GLY A 369 -3.73 -10.58 -6.63
C GLY A 369 -4.43 -11.75 -5.95
N LEU A 370 -4.08 -12.99 -6.31
CA LEU A 370 -4.67 -14.21 -5.73
C LEU A 370 -4.07 -14.61 -4.37
N ARG A 371 -2.97 -13.97 -3.96
CA ARG A 371 -2.29 -14.28 -2.70
C ARG A 371 -3.08 -13.74 -1.51
N PRO A 372 -3.02 -14.40 -0.35
CA PRO A 372 -3.58 -13.85 0.88
C PRO A 372 -2.89 -12.51 1.21
N PRO A 373 -3.65 -11.52 1.72
CA PRO A 373 -3.06 -10.31 2.28
C PRO A 373 -2.01 -10.67 3.36
N PRO A 374 -0.81 -10.09 3.33
CA PRO A 374 0.23 -10.41 4.29
C PRO A 374 -0.09 -9.79 5.66
N VAL A 375 0.21 -10.53 6.73
CA VAL A 375 0.17 -9.99 8.09
C VAL A 375 1.36 -9.04 8.29
N ILE A 376 1.13 -7.90 8.95
CA ILE A 376 2.17 -6.92 9.26
C ILE A 376 2.82 -7.33 10.58
N HIS A 377 4.03 -7.90 10.50
CA HIS A 377 4.73 -8.51 11.63
C HIS A 377 5.89 -7.68 12.17
N THR A 378 6.35 -6.69 11.40
CA THR A 378 7.56 -5.92 11.73
C THR A 378 7.30 -4.42 11.68
N ASP A 379 8.12 -3.67 12.43
CA ASP A 379 8.11 -2.22 12.42
C ASP A 379 8.43 -1.64 11.03
N ALA A 380 9.23 -2.36 10.23
CA ALA A 380 9.55 -1.98 8.86
C ALA A 380 8.30 -2.05 7.95
N GLU A 381 7.57 -3.17 7.98
CA GLU A 381 6.31 -3.32 7.22
C GLU A 381 5.26 -2.30 7.69
N LEU A 382 5.19 -2.02 8.99
CA LEU A 382 4.30 -0.99 9.53
C LEU A 382 4.69 0.40 9.00
N LYS A 383 5.98 0.74 8.97
CA LYS A 383 6.49 2.01 8.42
C LYS A 383 6.16 2.17 6.92
N GLU A 384 6.23 1.10 6.13
CA GLU A 384 5.79 1.13 4.73
C GLU A 384 4.30 1.50 4.60
N LYS A 385 3.44 0.98 5.49
CA LYS A 385 2.01 1.32 5.50
C LYS A 385 1.71 2.72 6.00
N ILE A 386 2.50 3.24 6.94
CA ILE A 386 2.45 4.66 7.34
C ILE A 386 2.79 5.55 6.15
N SER A 387 3.88 5.22 5.43
CA SER A 387 4.30 5.97 4.24
C SER A 387 3.22 5.95 3.14
N LEU A 388 2.48 4.85 2.98
CA LEU A 388 1.35 4.78 2.05
C LEU A 388 0.26 5.80 2.42
N LEU A 389 -0.11 5.89 3.71
CA LEU A 389 -1.15 6.82 4.16
C LEU A 389 -0.71 8.29 4.02
N GLU A 390 0.57 8.58 4.26
CA GLU A 390 1.16 9.90 4.03
C GLU A 390 1.05 10.28 2.54
N ALA A 391 1.48 9.39 1.64
CA ALA A 391 1.39 9.61 0.20
C ALA A 391 -0.07 9.78 -0.27
N LEU A 392 -1.00 8.95 0.22
CA LEU A 392 -2.42 9.09 -0.11
C LEU A 392 -2.99 10.45 0.35
N SER A 393 -2.56 10.96 1.50
CA SER A 393 -2.97 12.27 1.99
C SER A 393 -2.46 13.40 1.10
N ASP A 394 -1.21 13.32 0.63
CA ASP A 394 -0.62 14.36 -0.22
C ASP A 394 -1.18 14.31 -1.64
N ILE A 395 -1.40 13.11 -2.19
CA ILE A 395 -2.07 12.94 -3.47
C ILE A 395 -3.50 13.47 -3.41
N GLN A 396 -4.21 13.30 -2.28
CA GLN A 396 -5.54 13.88 -2.10
C GLN A 396 -5.51 15.41 -2.24
N ILE A 397 -4.52 16.07 -1.63
CA ILE A 397 -4.32 17.52 -1.74
C ILE A 397 -4.01 17.90 -3.19
N ALA A 398 -3.11 17.17 -3.84
CA ALA A 398 -2.71 17.42 -5.22
C ALA A 398 -3.89 17.29 -6.20
N VAL A 399 -4.70 16.23 -6.08
CA VAL A 399 -5.88 16.03 -6.93
C VAL A 399 -6.91 17.15 -6.72
N LYS A 400 -7.19 17.53 -5.46
CA LYS A 400 -8.12 18.64 -5.17
C LYS A 400 -7.61 19.96 -5.76
N MET A 401 -6.30 20.19 -5.72
CA MET A 401 -5.65 21.35 -6.32
C MET A 401 -5.83 21.38 -7.85
N VAL A 402 -5.57 20.25 -8.51
CA VAL A 402 -5.71 20.12 -9.97
C VAL A 402 -7.18 20.31 -10.39
N GLN A 403 -8.15 19.77 -9.63
CA GLN A 403 -9.58 19.85 -9.96
C GLN A 403 -10.22 21.23 -9.72
N SER A 404 -9.82 21.94 -8.66
CA SER A 404 -10.40 23.25 -8.31
C SER A 404 -10.12 24.37 -9.32
N SER A 405 -9.31 24.09 -10.33
CA SER A 405 -8.74 25.08 -11.24
C SER A 405 -9.32 25.06 -12.65
N ALA A 406 -10.49 24.44 -12.90
CA ALA A 406 -11.05 24.28 -14.26
C ALA A 406 -11.57 25.59 -14.93
N ASP A 407 -12.14 26.53 -14.17
CA ASP A 407 -12.93 27.67 -14.72
C ASP A 407 -12.15 28.99 -14.97
N SER A 408 -10.82 28.96 -14.99
CA SER A 408 -10.00 30.16 -15.24
C SER A 408 -9.60 30.30 -16.73
N GLU A 409 -9.15 31.49 -17.13
CA GLU A 409 -8.52 31.77 -18.45
C GLU A 409 -6.98 31.66 -18.41
N GLU A 410 -6.42 31.39 -17.22
CA GLU A 410 -4.98 31.29 -16.97
C GLU A 410 -4.38 29.98 -17.50
N HIS A 411 -3.10 29.88 -17.78
CA HIS A 411 -2.52 28.61 -18.17
C HIS A 411 -2.52 27.59 -17.00
N PRO A 412 -2.76 26.28 -17.20
CA PRO A 412 -2.92 25.32 -16.11
C PRO A 412 -1.75 25.28 -15.11
N LEU A 413 -0.51 25.37 -15.59
CA LEU A 413 0.68 25.38 -14.73
C LEU A 413 0.72 26.61 -13.81
N ASP A 414 0.37 27.79 -14.32
CA ASP A 414 0.28 29.01 -13.51
C ASP A 414 -0.80 28.85 -12.43
N ARG A 415 -1.95 28.22 -12.73
CA ARG A 415 -2.98 27.93 -11.71
C ARG A 415 -2.47 26.98 -10.64
N HIS A 416 -1.78 25.90 -11.03
CA HIS A 416 -1.17 24.97 -10.09
C HIS A 416 -0.16 25.68 -9.20
N TYR A 417 0.71 26.50 -9.78
CA TYR A 417 1.68 27.32 -9.07
C TYR A 417 1.03 28.26 -8.04
N HIS A 418 0.03 29.05 -8.44
CA HIS A 418 -0.70 29.93 -7.52
C HIS A 418 -1.38 29.14 -6.38
N SER A 419 -1.87 27.93 -6.68
CA SER A 419 -2.51 27.08 -5.68
C SER A 419 -1.52 26.47 -4.66
N LEU A 420 -0.24 26.38 -5.02
CA LEU A 420 0.82 26.01 -4.07
C LEU A 420 1.02 27.08 -3.00
N LYS A 421 0.70 28.36 -3.25
CA LYS A 421 0.96 29.46 -2.29
C LYS A 421 2.41 29.44 -1.79
N CYS A 422 3.31 29.21 -2.73
CA CYS A 422 4.72 29.01 -2.49
C CYS A 422 5.49 29.56 -3.67
N ASN A 423 6.27 30.61 -3.43
CA ASN A 423 7.13 31.19 -4.44
C ASN A 423 8.35 30.29 -4.66
N LEU A 424 8.63 29.95 -5.90
CA LEU A 424 9.78 29.14 -6.33
C LEU A 424 10.56 29.93 -7.37
N GLN A 425 11.79 30.33 -7.02
CA GLN A 425 12.65 31.07 -7.94
C GLN A 425 13.91 30.26 -8.25
N PRO A 426 14.15 29.86 -9.51
CA PRO A 426 15.36 29.15 -9.90
C PRO A 426 16.60 29.98 -9.59
N LEU A 427 17.60 29.35 -8.99
CA LEU A 427 18.90 29.96 -8.76
C LEU A 427 19.78 29.84 -10.01
N ASP A 428 20.56 30.89 -10.26
CA ASP A 428 21.64 30.86 -11.25
C ASP A 428 22.74 29.92 -10.77
N SER A 429 23.15 28.97 -11.63
CA SER A 429 24.20 27.99 -11.34
C SER A 429 25.57 28.62 -11.11
N THR A 430 25.78 29.86 -11.56
CA THR A 430 27.02 30.60 -11.35
C THR A 430 27.09 31.30 -9.99
N SER A 431 25.95 31.45 -9.31
CA SER A 431 25.84 32.15 -8.03
C SER A 431 26.63 31.46 -6.92
N SER A 432 27.09 32.26 -5.94
CA SER A 432 27.79 31.73 -4.76
C SER A 432 26.89 30.81 -3.94
N GLU A 433 25.61 31.16 -3.83
CA GLU A 433 24.59 30.40 -3.11
C GLU A 433 24.39 29.00 -3.72
N PHE A 434 24.23 28.91 -5.04
CA PHE A 434 24.14 27.62 -5.74
C PHE A 434 25.36 26.74 -5.48
N LYS A 435 26.56 27.30 -5.61
CA LYS A 435 27.83 26.58 -5.38
C LYS A 435 27.98 26.08 -3.95
N VAL A 436 27.55 26.86 -2.97
CA VAL A 436 27.54 26.45 -1.56
C VAL A 436 26.59 25.27 -1.38
N ILE A 437 25.37 25.34 -1.89
CA ILE A 437 24.38 24.26 -1.76
C ILE A 437 24.81 22.99 -2.49
N GLU A 438 25.34 23.11 -3.71
CA GLU A 438 25.89 21.99 -4.47
C GLU A 438 27.05 21.33 -3.71
N LYS A 439 27.98 22.13 -3.18
CA LYS A 439 29.07 21.62 -2.35
C LYS A 439 28.55 20.95 -1.08
N TYR A 440 27.49 21.47 -0.47
CA TYR A 440 26.87 20.86 0.70
C TYR A 440 26.30 19.47 0.35
N LEU A 441 25.59 19.35 -0.77
CA LEU A 441 25.06 18.07 -1.26
C LEU A 441 26.20 17.04 -1.44
N GLN A 442 27.27 17.41 -2.15
CA GLN A 442 28.36 16.50 -2.49
C GLN A 442 29.21 16.13 -1.27
N SER A 443 29.58 17.11 -0.45
CA SER A 443 30.47 16.88 0.71
C SER A 443 29.82 16.04 1.81
N THR A 444 28.48 16.02 1.86
CA THR A 444 27.73 15.26 2.86
C THR A 444 27.06 13.99 2.32
N HIS A 445 27.52 13.51 1.16
CA HIS A 445 27.17 12.17 0.69
C HIS A 445 27.83 11.13 1.59
N ALA A 446 27.01 10.40 2.35
CA ALA A 446 27.48 9.43 3.32
C ALA A 446 28.24 8.26 2.66
N PRO A 447 29.42 7.86 3.19
CA PRO A 447 30.26 6.84 2.56
C PRO A 447 29.67 5.43 2.63
N THR A 448 28.59 5.18 3.37
CA THR A 448 27.88 3.89 3.37
C THR A 448 26.79 3.80 2.32
N HIS A 449 26.35 4.93 1.73
CA HIS A 449 25.32 4.96 0.69
C HIS A 449 25.98 4.99 -0.69
N ARG A 450 26.55 3.85 -1.11
CA ARG A 450 27.39 3.76 -2.32
C ARG A 450 26.65 3.32 -3.58
N ASP A 451 25.39 2.95 -3.44
CA ASP A 451 24.58 2.37 -4.53
C ASP A 451 24.22 3.41 -5.60
N TYR A 452 24.37 4.70 -5.29
CA TYR A 452 24.11 5.81 -6.19
C TYR A 452 25.03 7.01 -5.93
N GLY A 453 25.28 7.79 -6.97
CA GLY A 453 25.73 9.18 -6.87
C GLY A 453 24.56 10.16 -7.01
N MET A 454 24.78 11.45 -6.73
CA MET A 454 23.77 12.50 -6.92
C MET A 454 24.34 13.66 -7.73
N THR A 455 23.58 14.12 -8.73
CA THR A 455 23.90 15.32 -9.52
C THR A 455 22.80 16.36 -9.33
N VAL A 456 23.17 17.62 -9.08
CA VAL A 456 22.20 18.72 -9.05
C VAL A 456 21.77 19.04 -10.48
N LEU A 457 20.47 19.04 -10.74
CA LEU A 457 19.90 19.53 -11.99
C LEU A 457 19.52 21.01 -11.83
N ASP A 458 18.75 21.33 -10.80
CA ASP A 458 18.30 22.68 -10.49
C ASP A 458 18.18 22.91 -9.00
N ILE A 459 18.31 24.17 -8.59
CA ILE A 459 18.03 24.62 -7.23
C ILE A 459 17.04 25.76 -7.34
N PHE A 460 15.98 25.69 -6.54
CA PHE A 460 14.97 26.74 -6.43
C PHE A 460 15.05 27.30 -5.02
N SER A 461 15.12 28.63 -4.88
CA SER A 461 14.78 29.26 -3.61
C SER A 461 13.28 29.12 -3.36
N VAL A 462 12.92 28.87 -2.10
CA VAL A 462 11.56 28.56 -1.66
C VAL A 462 11.15 29.62 -0.65
N ASP A 463 9.97 30.22 -0.87
CA ASP A 463 9.34 31.12 0.08
C ASP A 463 7.84 30.82 0.12
N ARG A 464 7.40 30.13 1.18
CA ARG A 464 6.02 29.70 1.34
C ARG A 464 5.22 30.76 2.10
N ASP A 465 4.03 31.08 1.62
CA ASP A 465 3.16 32.09 2.22
C ASP A 465 2.95 31.85 3.74
N GLY A 466 3.25 32.87 4.55
CA GLY A 466 3.07 32.85 6.01
C GLY A 466 4.14 32.08 6.78
N GLU A 467 5.08 31.39 6.11
CA GLU A 467 6.10 30.59 6.78
C GLU A 467 7.16 31.47 7.43
N SER A 468 7.60 32.53 6.74
CA SER A 468 8.60 33.47 7.25
C SER A 468 8.10 34.20 8.50
N GLU A 469 6.81 34.54 8.56
CA GLU A 469 6.17 35.24 9.69
C GLU A 469 5.92 34.33 10.90
N SER A 470 5.65 33.05 10.66
CA SER A 470 5.41 32.07 11.73
C SER A 470 6.70 31.41 12.24
N PHE A 471 7.81 31.60 11.54
CA PHE A 471 9.10 31.03 11.89
C PHE A 471 9.65 31.62 13.20
N LEU A 472 10.07 30.75 14.10
CA LEU A 472 10.70 31.10 15.39
C LEU A 472 12.15 31.57 15.18
N SER A 473 12.31 32.70 14.49
CA SER A 473 13.61 33.26 14.11
C SER A 473 14.47 33.68 15.30
N ASP A 474 13.87 34.01 16.45
CA ASP A 474 14.60 34.41 17.66
C ASP A 474 15.33 33.24 18.35
N LEU A 475 14.98 31.99 18.04
CA LEU A 475 15.69 30.81 18.57
C LEU A 475 17.10 30.72 17.97
N HIS A 476 18.08 30.45 18.82
CA HIS A 476 19.47 30.23 18.41
C HIS A 476 19.65 28.86 17.72
N ASN A 477 20.88 28.57 17.29
CA ASN A 477 21.22 27.30 16.65
C ASN A 477 20.38 27.02 15.39
N ARG A 478 20.25 28.03 14.53
CA ARG A 478 19.58 27.91 13.23
C ARG A 478 20.50 27.22 12.24
N THR A 479 20.11 26.02 11.82
CA THR A 479 20.92 25.16 10.97
C THR A 479 20.15 24.82 9.70
N LEU A 480 20.83 24.87 8.55
CA LEU A 480 20.28 24.47 7.27
C LEU A 480 20.41 22.95 7.11
N LEU A 481 19.29 22.22 7.11
CA LEU A 481 19.27 20.76 7.16
C LEU A 481 18.43 20.14 6.05
N TRP A 482 18.78 18.91 5.68
CA TRP A 482 18.17 18.14 4.59
C TRP A 482 16.89 17.44 5.03
N HIS A 483 15.86 17.52 4.20
CA HIS A 483 14.66 16.71 4.25
C HIS A 483 14.41 16.07 2.88
N GLY A 484 14.08 14.78 2.85
CA GLY A 484 13.76 14.05 1.62
C GLY A 484 12.41 13.36 1.73
N SER A 485 11.71 13.27 0.61
CA SER A 485 10.36 12.71 0.52
C SER A 485 10.08 12.24 -0.91
N ARG A 486 9.12 11.33 -1.07
CA ARG A 486 8.67 10.80 -2.37
C ARG A 486 8.16 11.92 -3.27
N LEU A 487 8.29 11.74 -4.59
CA LEU A 487 7.81 12.73 -5.57
C LEU A 487 6.33 13.11 -5.39
N SER A 488 5.49 12.14 -5.05
CA SER A 488 4.05 12.31 -4.79
C SER A 488 3.70 13.29 -3.67
N ASN A 489 4.64 13.58 -2.77
CA ASN A 489 4.38 14.31 -1.54
C ASN A 489 4.64 15.82 -1.68
N TRP A 490 5.37 16.25 -2.71
CA TRP A 490 5.87 17.63 -2.80
C TRP A 490 4.79 18.67 -3.03
N VAL A 491 3.70 18.34 -3.72
CA VAL A 491 2.55 19.26 -3.81
C VAL A 491 1.95 19.53 -2.43
N GLY A 492 1.83 18.49 -1.60
CA GLY A 492 1.38 18.63 -0.21
C GLY A 492 2.36 19.43 0.65
N ILE A 493 3.66 19.14 0.56
CA ILE A 493 4.72 19.82 1.31
C ILE A 493 4.82 21.31 0.92
N LEU A 494 4.85 21.63 -0.37
CA LEU A 494 4.96 23.02 -0.82
C LEU A 494 3.71 23.84 -0.48
N SER A 495 2.53 23.22 -0.54
CA SER A 495 1.27 23.93 -0.27
C SER A 495 0.84 24.02 1.18
N LYS A 496 1.28 23.09 2.03
CA LYS A 496 0.88 23.02 3.45
C LYS A 496 2.05 23.10 4.43
N GLY A 497 3.29 23.11 3.94
CA GLY A 497 4.49 23.01 4.75
C GLY A 497 4.76 21.58 5.24
N LEU A 498 5.90 21.40 5.91
CA LEU A 498 6.21 20.18 6.64
C LEU A 498 5.29 20.05 7.86
N ARG A 499 4.72 18.87 8.06
CA ARG A 499 3.72 18.61 9.10
C ARG A 499 4.20 17.51 10.04
N VAL A 500 3.87 17.66 11.32
CA VAL A 500 4.00 16.56 12.29
C VAL A 500 2.95 15.50 11.98
N ALA A 501 3.32 14.23 12.11
CA ALA A 501 2.41 13.11 11.95
C ALA A 501 1.17 13.28 12.88
N PRO A 502 -0.03 12.93 12.41
CA PRO A 502 -1.24 13.17 13.18
C PRO A 502 -1.31 12.31 14.46
N PRO A 503 -2.08 12.72 15.49
CA PRO A 503 -2.18 11.99 16.77
C PRO A 503 -2.60 10.51 16.63
N GLU A 504 -3.43 10.22 15.64
CA GLU A 504 -3.91 8.89 15.27
C GLU A 504 -2.84 7.96 14.67
N ALA A 505 -1.75 8.50 14.10
CA ALA A 505 -0.70 7.69 13.50
C ALA A 505 0.03 6.84 14.57
N PRO A 506 0.57 5.66 14.23
CA PRO A 506 1.51 4.96 15.09
C PRO A 506 2.74 5.83 15.42
N VAL A 507 3.40 5.58 16.54
CA VAL A 507 4.72 6.21 16.81
C VAL A 507 5.87 5.37 16.24
N THR A 508 5.67 4.05 16.10
CA THR A 508 6.58 3.17 15.38
C THR A 508 6.80 3.67 13.96
N GLY A 509 8.06 3.79 13.58
CA GLY A 509 8.50 4.43 12.34
C GLY A 509 9.19 5.78 12.56
N TYR A 510 8.95 6.43 13.71
CA TYR A 510 9.57 7.68 14.15
C TYR A 510 10.49 7.41 15.35
N MET A 511 11.81 7.29 15.12
CA MET A 511 12.80 6.87 16.14
C MET A 511 12.86 7.76 17.40
N PHE A 512 12.30 8.96 17.33
CA PHE A 512 12.40 10.03 18.33
C PHE A 512 11.04 10.72 18.56
N GLY A 513 9.96 9.96 18.44
CA GLY A 513 8.60 10.45 18.55
C GLY A 513 8.13 11.23 17.31
N LYS A 514 6.86 11.64 17.31
CA LYS A 514 6.26 12.31 16.15
C LYS A 514 6.77 13.75 16.04
N GLY A 515 7.59 14.02 15.05
CA GLY A 515 8.12 15.34 14.73
C GLY A 515 8.47 15.48 13.25
N ILE A 516 9.10 16.58 12.90
CA ILE A 516 9.64 16.82 11.57
C ILE A 516 11.13 16.44 11.60
N TYR A 517 11.50 15.47 10.77
CA TYR A 517 12.83 14.87 10.75
C TYR A 517 13.71 15.51 9.69
N PHE A 518 14.95 15.81 10.09
CA PHE A 518 16.01 16.35 9.26
C PHE A 518 17.32 15.60 9.46
N ALA A 519 18.20 15.69 8.46
CA ALA A 519 19.57 15.17 8.54
C ALA A 519 20.58 16.25 8.11
N ASP A 520 21.79 16.16 8.66
CA ASP A 520 22.94 16.95 8.21
C ASP A 520 23.70 16.27 7.05
N MET A 521 23.41 14.99 6.78
CA MET A 521 23.96 14.21 5.67
C MET A 521 22.96 14.11 4.51
N SER A 522 23.34 14.61 3.33
CA SER A 522 22.47 14.67 2.15
C SER A 522 21.90 13.30 1.75
N SER A 523 22.74 12.28 1.62
CA SER A 523 22.31 10.97 1.14
C SER A 523 21.44 10.21 2.15
N LYS A 524 21.46 10.59 3.43
CA LYS A 524 20.52 10.04 4.42
C LYS A 524 19.10 10.49 4.13
N SER A 525 18.91 11.79 3.88
CA SER A 525 17.61 12.31 3.46
C SER A 525 17.25 11.86 2.04
N ALA A 526 18.22 11.71 1.14
CA ALA A 526 17.98 11.26 -0.24
C ALA A 526 17.37 9.85 -0.34
N ASN A 527 17.67 8.96 0.60
CA ASN A 527 17.04 7.64 0.67
C ASN A 527 15.50 7.71 0.83
N TYR A 528 14.97 8.81 1.38
CA TYR A 528 13.53 9.02 1.51
C TYR A 528 12.87 9.53 0.22
N CYS A 529 13.64 9.81 -0.84
CA CYS A 529 13.09 10.11 -2.16
C CYS A 529 12.56 8.85 -2.86
N PHE A 530 13.07 7.66 -2.50
CA PHE A 530 12.76 6.38 -3.15
C PHE A 530 12.96 6.39 -4.68
N ALA A 531 13.93 7.17 -5.17
CA ALA A 531 14.34 7.14 -6.57
C ALA A 531 14.90 5.75 -6.92
N ASN A 532 14.83 5.34 -8.17
CA ASN A 532 15.36 4.07 -8.66
C ASN A 532 15.86 4.22 -10.11
N GLN A 533 16.31 3.13 -10.74
CA GLN A 533 16.87 3.18 -12.09
C GLN A 533 15.86 3.65 -13.15
N SER A 534 14.58 3.32 -12.99
CA SER A 534 13.52 3.77 -13.89
C SER A 534 13.11 5.22 -13.60
N ASN A 535 13.00 5.57 -12.33
CA ASN A 535 12.62 6.89 -11.83
C ASN A 535 13.78 7.51 -11.04
N HIS A 536 14.76 8.04 -11.78
CA HIS A 536 16.06 8.47 -11.25
C HIS A 536 16.13 9.97 -10.93
N VAL A 537 15.04 10.73 -11.09
CA VAL A 537 14.95 12.12 -10.65
C VAL A 537 14.19 12.17 -9.33
N GLY A 538 14.70 12.91 -8.36
CA GLY A 538 14.04 13.15 -7.09
C GLY A 538 14.25 14.58 -6.60
N LEU A 539 13.57 14.92 -5.51
CA LEU A 539 13.67 16.24 -4.90
C LEU A 539 14.19 16.13 -3.47
N LEU A 540 15.04 17.07 -3.09
CA LEU A 540 15.52 17.27 -1.73
C LEU A 540 15.24 18.69 -1.28
N LEU A 541 14.88 18.86 -0.02
CA LEU A 541 14.57 20.16 0.58
C LEU A 541 15.65 20.51 1.61
N LEU A 542 16.11 21.76 1.57
CA LEU A 542 16.86 22.39 2.63
C LEU A 542 15.95 23.34 3.39
N CYS A 543 15.85 23.12 4.70
CA CYS A 543 15.12 24.00 5.61
C CYS A 543 16.07 24.68 6.57
N GLU A 544 15.84 25.96 6.84
CA GLU A 544 16.34 26.61 8.03
C GLU A 544 15.55 26.08 9.23
N VAL A 545 16.25 25.38 10.12
CA VAL A 545 15.65 24.73 11.28
C VAL A 545 16.17 25.41 12.54
N ALA A 546 15.26 26.02 13.31
CA ALA A 546 15.53 26.64 14.59
C ALA A 546 15.60 25.57 15.70
N LEU A 547 16.78 24.98 15.86
CA LEU A 547 16.97 23.86 16.78
C LEU A 547 16.96 24.29 18.25
N GLY A 548 17.41 25.51 18.55
CA GLY A 548 17.67 25.95 19.92
C GLY A 548 18.58 24.97 20.66
N ASP A 549 18.32 24.79 21.95
CA ASP A 549 18.98 23.76 22.75
C ASP A 549 18.42 22.37 22.48
N CYS A 550 19.25 21.49 21.93
CA CYS A 550 18.88 20.11 21.62
C CYS A 550 18.90 19.20 22.86
N HIS A 551 17.94 18.28 22.93
CA HIS A 551 17.97 17.08 23.75
C HIS A 551 18.73 15.99 22.98
N GLU A 552 19.97 15.71 23.39
CA GLU A 552 20.83 14.76 22.68
C GLU A 552 20.59 13.33 23.19
N LEU A 553 20.36 12.40 22.25
CA LEU A 553 20.05 11.00 22.55
C LEU A 553 20.93 10.06 21.72
N LEU A 554 21.41 8.98 22.35
CA LEU A 554 22.19 7.92 21.68
C LEU A 554 21.30 6.80 21.14
N ASP A 555 20.21 6.52 21.84
CA ASP A 555 19.25 5.46 21.53
C ASP A 555 17.92 6.03 21.08
N ALA A 556 17.17 5.25 20.29
CA ALA A 556 15.81 5.59 19.91
C ALA A 556 14.93 5.73 21.16
N ASP A 557 14.14 6.80 21.20
CA ASP A 557 13.18 7.09 22.26
C ASP A 557 11.88 7.61 21.62
N TYR A 558 10.87 6.75 21.56
CA TYR A 558 9.58 7.07 20.96
C TYR A 558 8.83 8.19 21.71
N GLU A 559 9.24 8.52 22.94
CA GLU A 559 8.67 9.58 23.77
C GLU A 559 9.55 10.84 23.80
N ALA A 560 10.56 10.96 22.92
CA ALA A 560 11.49 12.09 22.90
C ALA A 560 10.82 13.44 22.56
N ASN A 561 9.57 13.43 22.10
CA ASN A 561 8.73 14.63 21.97
C ASN A 561 8.37 15.25 23.33
N ASN A 562 8.48 14.50 24.43
CA ASN A 562 8.39 15.01 25.79
C ASN A 562 9.73 15.67 26.19
N LEU A 563 10.00 16.83 25.59
CA LEU A 563 11.26 17.54 25.77
C LEU A 563 11.51 17.94 27.24
N PRO A 564 12.75 17.74 27.75
CA PRO A 564 13.15 18.29 29.04
C PRO A 564 13.03 19.82 29.08
N ALA A 565 12.90 20.38 30.28
CA ALA A 565 12.80 21.83 30.47
C ALA A 565 13.98 22.56 29.82
N GLY A 566 13.68 23.61 29.03
CA GLY A 566 14.67 24.40 28.30
C GLY A 566 15.19 23.77 27.00
N LYS A 567 14.72 22.58 26.62
CA LYS A 567 15.03 21.97 25.32
C LYS A 567 13.95 22.29 24.29
N HIS A 568 14.35 22.42 23.03
CA HIS A 568 13.46 22.85 21.93
C HIS A 568 13.40 21.84 20.78
N SER A 569 14.37 20.93 20.70
CA SER A 569 14.47 19.91 19.65
C SER A 569 15.17 18.68 20.19
N THR A 570 15.12 17.58 19.46
CA THR A 570 15.87 16.35 19.74
C THR A 570 16.96 16.14 18.70
N LYS A 571 18.13 15.69 19.13
CA LYS A 571 19.25 15.32 18.25
C LYS A 571 19.66 13.89 18.53
N GLY A 572 19.39 13.00 17.58
CA GLY A 572 19.96 11.66 17.58
C GLY A 572 21.44 11.73 17.23
N LEU A 573 22.30 11.28 18.13
CA LEU A 573 23.76 11.33 17.99
C LEU A 573 24.27 10.16 17.15
N GLY A 574 24.68 10.46 15.92
CA GLY A 574 25.28 9.49 15.01
C GLY A 574 26.78 9.32 15.18
N GLN A 575 27.31 8.15 14.84
CA GLN A 575 28.75 7.85 14.80
C GLN A 575 29.52 8.70 13.79
N THR A 576 28.84 9.24 12.78
CA THR A 576 29.41 10.09 11.74
C THR A 576 28.55 11.33 11.53
N ALA A 577 29.19 12.49 11.53
CA ALA A 577 28.58 13.80 11.29
C ALA A 577 29.54 14.68 10.48
N PRO A 578 29.06 15.72 9.78
CA PRO A 578 29.94 16.68 9.12
C PRO A 578 30.97 17.29 10.09
N ASP A 579 32.19 17.54 9.64
CA ASP A 579 33.22 18.18 10.47
C ASP A 579 32.80 19.62 10.83
N PRO A 580 32.57 19.93 12.13
CA PRO A 580 32.13 21.27 12.54
C PRO A 580 33.07 22.38 12.07
N LYS A 581 34.36 22.09 11.86
CA LYS A 581 35.38 23.06 11.38
C LYS A 581 35.13 23.54 9.95
N ASN A 582 34.40 22.76 9.16
CA ASN A 582 34.10 23.11 7.77
C ASN A 582 32.79 23.88 7.62
N SER A 583 32.05 24.07 8.72
CA SER A 583 30.76 24.78 8.70
C SER A 583 30.91 26.18 8.10
N VAL A 584 30.00 26.53 7.21
CA VAL A 584 29.91 27.88 6.64
C VAL A 584 28.60 28.52 7.07
N THR A 585 28.44 29.81 6.77
CA THR A 585 27.20 30.55 7.02
C THR A 585 26.59 30.98 5.69
N LEU A 586 25.29 30.81 5.54
CA LEU A 586 24.49 31.31 4.41
C LEU A 586 23.30 32.09 5.01
N ASP A 587 23.21 33.39 4.73
CA ASP A 587 22.18 34.29 5.29
C ASP A 587 22.02 34.23 6.82
N GLY A 588 23.13 34.08 7.55
CA GLY A 588 23.10 33.96 9.01
C GLY A 588 22.66 32.60 9.55
N VAL A 589 22.55 31.58 8.68
CA VAL A 589 22.22 30.19 9.02
C VAL A 589 23.46 29.30 8.90
N THR A 590 23.69 28.40 9.86
CA THR A 590 24.80 27.44 9.80
C THR A 590 24.55 26.37 8.74
N VAL A 591 25.53 26.14 7.88
CA VAL A 591 25.54 25.04 6.89
C VAL A 591 26.65 24.05 7.26
N PRO A 592 26.32 22.87 7.80
CA PRO A 592 27.31 21.92 8.33
C PRO A 592 27.96 21.13 7.19
N MET A 593 28.97 21.72 6.54
CA MET A 593 29.67 21.10 5.41
C MET A 593 30.45 19.84 5.80
N GLY A 594 30.50 18.87 4.89
CA GLY A 594 31.32 17.68 5.08
C GLY A 594 32.82 17.93 4.85
N PRO A 595 33.63 16.86 4.79
CA PRO A 595 33.23 15.45 4.84
C PRO A 595 32.77 15.02 6.24
N GLY A 596 32.12 13.86 6.31
CA GLY A 596 31.75 13.26 7.60
C GLY A 596 32.98 12.76 8.38
N VAL A 597 33.04 13.05 9.67
CA VAL A 597 34.07 12.59 10.61
C VAL A 597 33.45 11.78 11.74
N LYS A 598 34.27 11.02 12.47
CA LYS A 598 33.80 10.26 13.64
C LYS A 598 33.53 11.20 14.81
N THR A 599 32.35 11.07 15.39
CA THR A 599 31.87 11.92 16.49
C THR A 599 32.29 11.42 17.88
N GLY A 600 32.65 10.12 17.98
CA GLY A 600 32.81 9.44 19.27
C GLY A 600 31.50 9.05 19.94
N ALA A 601 30.34 9.35 19.34
CA ALA A 601 29.05 8.88 19.81
C ALA A 601 28.94 7.37 19.56
N ALA A 602 29.00 6.57 20.63
CA ALA A 602 28.84 5.13 20.57
C ALA A 602 28.07 4.66 21.80
N ASN A 603 27.07 3.81 21.57
CA ASN A 603 26.44 3.07 22.66
C ASN A 603 27.26 1.82 22.97
N SER A 604 27.73 1.69 24.21
CA SER A 604 28.54 0.55 24.67
C SER A 604 27.73 -0.75 24.86
N SER A 605 26.40 -0.67 24.89
CA SER A 605 25.52 -1.81 25.20
C SER A 605 24.38 -2.06 24.21
N GLY A 606 24.32 -1.30 23.10
CA GLY A 606 23.17 -1.33 22.18
C GLY A 606 23.49 -0.94 20.75
N TYR A 607 22.43 -0.74 19.96
CA TYR A 607 22.55 -0.20 18.61
C TYR A 607 23.03 1.25 18.65
N SER A 608 23.76 1.68 17.63
CA SER A 608 24.20 3.08 17.50
C SER A 608 23.72 3.65 16.17
N LEU A 609 23.24 4.88 16.18
CA LEU A 609 22.94 5.60 14.96
C LEU A 609 24.23 5.80 14.15
N LEU A 610 24.18 5.52 12.84
CA LEU A 610 25.34 5.76 11.97
C LEU A 610 25.55 7.25 11.69
N TYR A 611 24.46 8.01 11.62
CA TYR A 611 24.43 9.42 11.22
C TYR A 611 23.43 10.18 12.08
N ASN A 612 23.65 11.48 12.27
CA ASN A 612 22.76 12.32 13.08
C ASN A 612 21.33 12.36 12.53
N GLU A 613 20.38 12.69 13.42
CA GLU A 613 19.03 13.12 13.09
C GLU A 613 18.67 14.33 13.94
N PHE A 614 17.94 15.27 13.37
CA PHE A 614 17.43 16.43 14.06
C PHE A 614 15.91 16.44 13.95
N ILE A 615 15.24 16.57 15.07
CA ILE A 615 13.79 16.47 15.16
C ILE A 615 13.27 17.71 15.88
N VAL A 616 12.35 18.40 15.22
CA VAL A 616 11.57 19.48 15.82
C VAL A 616 10.11 19.05 15.93
N TYR A 617 9.44 19.48 17.00
CA TYR A 617 8.09 19.06 17.32
C TYR A 617 7.04 20.14 17.02
N SER A 618 7.47 21.27 16.45
CA SER A 618 6.62 22.37 16.00
C SER A 618 6.99 22.78 14.57
N PRO A 619 6.03 22.88 13.63
CA PRO A 619 6.26 23.42 12.29
C PRO A 619 6.82 24.85 12.29
N ALA A 620 6.55 25.64 13.33
CA ALA A 620 7.06 27.00 13.48
C ALA A 620 8.60 27.05 13.66
N GLN A 621 9.25 25.93 13.97
CA GLN A 621 10.72 25.83 14.01
C GLN A 621 11.35 25.55 12.64
N THR A 622 10.54 25.48 11.58
CA THR A 622 11.02 25.14 10.24
C THR A 622 10.65 26.22 9.24
N ARG A 623 11.59 26.57 8.37
CA ARG A 623 11.37 27.43 7.22
C ARG A 623 12.05 26.83 6.00
N MET A 624 11.28 26.53 4.97
CA MET A 624 11.80 26.02 3.71
C MET A 624 12.62 27.11 3.03
N ARG A 625 13.81 26.77 2.54
CA ARG A 625 14.73 27.73 1.90
C ARG A 625 15.09 27.34 0.49
N TYR A 626 15.42 26.07 0.25
CA TYR A 626 15.81 25.60 -1.07
C TYR A 626 15.23 24.24 -1.41
N LEU A 627 14.68 24.11 -2.61
CA LEU A 627 14.28 22.83 -3.19
C LEU A 627 15.28 22.48 -4.28
N LEU A 628 15.92 21.32 -4.16
CA LEU A 628 16.87 20.81 -5.13
C LEU A 628 16.19 19.74 -5.97
N ARG A 629 16.27 19.89 -7.29
CA ARG A 629 15.99 18.82 -8.24
C ARG A 629 17.29 18.09 -8.53
N ILE A 630 17.33 16.81 -8.17
CA ILE A 630 18.53 15.98 -8.26
C ILE A 630 18.31 14.76 -9.14
N GLN A 631 19.37 14.34 -9.79
CA GLN A 631 19.46 13.09 -10.51
C GLN A 631 20.27 12.07 -9.69
N PHE A 632 19.66 10.92 -9.44
CA PHE A 632 20.29 9.76 -8.82
C PHE A 632 20.99 8.92 -9.89
N ASN A 633 22.30 8.78 -9.77
CA ASN A 633 23.12 8.04 -10.70
C ASN A 633 23.41 6.65 -10.12
N TYR A 634 22.52 5.70 -10.39
CA TYR A 634 22.71 4.31 -10.01
C TYR A 634 23.77 3.66 -10.90
N SER A 635 24.79 3.07 -10.29
CA SER A 635 25.67 2.15 -11.01
C SER A 635 24.91 0.85 -11.24
N SER A 636 25.00 0.29 -12.45
CA SER A 636 24.57 -1.10 -12.69
C SER A 636 25.55 -2.00 -11.96
N LEU A 637 25.30 -2.21 -10.68
CA LEU A 637 25.87 -3.33 -9.95
C LEU A 637 25.06 -4.53 -10.47
N TRP A 638 25.71 -5.36 -11.29
CA TRP A 638 25.27 -6.59 -11.99
C TRP A 638 24.13 -6.48 -13.02
#